data_AF-A0A353LI93-F1
#
_entry.id   AF-A0A353LI93-F1
#
_cell.length_a   1.000
_cell.length_b   1.000
_cell.length_c   1.000
_cell.angle_alpha   90.00
_cell.angle_beta   90.00
_cell.angle_gamma   90.00
#
_symmetry.space_group_name_H-M   'P 1'
#
loop_
_entity.id
_entity.type
_entity.pdbx_description
1 polymer ?
#
loop_
_entity_poly.entity_id
_entity_poly.type
_entity_poly.pdbx_seq_one_letter_code
_entity_poly.pdbx_strand_id
1 'polypeptide(L)'
;MAYEIIMPKAGIDMTEGQIVKWLKKEGDPVTQGEIILEIMTDKTSMELEAEATGVLLKILRHDGDTVPVTEVIGYIGQEGEEIVPQAYEEEKPVEEEAADKSMTRLEDSYNVIVIGGGPAGYVAAIRAAQQGAKVAIVEKKEFGGTCLNLGCIPTKAYLKSGEIIEGMEMAASRGIIFESVKYKIDMP
;
A
#
# COMPACT_ATOMS: atom_id res chain seq x y z
N MET A 1 -10.82 16.23 20.93
CA MET A 1 -10.37 15.45 19.76
C MET A 1 -11.52 15.42 18.78
N ALA A 2 -11.34 16.00 17.59
CA ALA A 2 -12.34 15.93 16.53
C ALA A 2 -12.34 14.53 15.91
N TYR A 3 -13.54 13.99 15.69
CA TYR A 3 -13.82 12.74 15.02
C TYR A 3 -14.11 13.01 13.54
N GLU A 4 -13.36 12.37 12.65
CA GLU A 4 -13.54 12.52 11.21
C GLU A 4 -14.68 11.62 10.74
N ILE A 5 -15.64 12.20 10.03
CA ILE A 5 -16.65 11.44 9.32
C ILE A 5 -16.05 11.08 7.96
N ILE A 6 -15.88 9.79 7.68
CA ILE A 6 -15.39 9.29 6.39
C ILE A 6 -16.51 8.67 5.57
N MET A 7 -16.38 8.67 4.24
CA MET A 7 -17.28 7.94 3.36
C MET A 7 -17.10 6.42 3.55
N PRO A 8 -18.11 5.69 4.08
CA PRO A 8 -17.95 4.27 4.38
C PRO A 8 -17.93 3.42 3.11
N LYS A 9 -17.26 2.28 3.17
CA LYS A 9 -17.33 1.28 2.08
C LYS A 9 -18.57 0.40 2.23
N ALA A 10 -19.68 0.80 1.62
CA ALA A 10 -20.94 0.06 1.70
C ALA A 10 -21.04 -1.16 0.75
N GLY A 11 -20.15 -1.29 -0.25
CA GLY A 11 -20.13 -2.40 -1.21
C GLY A 11 -18.72 -2.86 -1.60
N ILE A 12 -18.56 -4.14 -1.93
CA ILE A 12 -17.26 -4.75 -2.29
C ILE A 12 -16.63 -4.05 -3.50
N ASP A 13 -17.46 -3.66 -4.46
CA ASP A 13 -17.07 -2.98 -5.72
C ASP A 13 -17.30 -1.46 -5.70
N MET A 14 -17.55 -0.86 -4.53
CA MET A 14 -17.86 0.57 -4.42
C MET A 14 -16.59 1.41 -4.42
N THR A 15 -16.50 2.35 -5.38
CA THR A 15 -15.36 3.28 -5.54
C THR A 15 -15.70 4.71 -5.12
N GLU A 16 -16.95 5.13 -5.27
CA GLU A 16 -17.46 6.46 -4.92
C GLU A 16 -18.91 6.37 -4.44
N GLY A 17 -19.35 7.35 -3.63
CA GLY A 17 -20.72 7.49 -3.14
C GLY A 17 -21.16 8.95 -3.22
N GLN A 18 -22.43 9.19 -3.56
CA GLN A 18 -22.99 10.53 -3.65
C GLN A 18 -23.72 10.90 -2.35
N ILE A 19 -23.47 12.08 -1.81
CA ILE A 19 -24.23 12.61 -0.66
C ILE A 19 -25.55 13.13 -1.20
N VAL A 20 -26.67 12.52 -0.81
CA VAL A 20 -28.01 12.98 -1.25
C VAL A 20 -28.43 14.19 -0.44
N LYS A 21 -28.32 14.07 0.88
CA LYS A 21 -28.81 15.11 1.81
C LYS A 21 -28.21 14.97 3.20
N TRP A 22 -27.70 16.07 3.72
CA TRP A 22 -27.36 16.24 5.13
C TRP A 22 -28.64 16.49 5.95
N LEU A 23 -28.82 15.72 7.03
CA LEU A 23 -29.92 15.90 7.98
C LEU A 23 -29.53 16.83 9.14
N LYS A 24 -28.23 17.08 9.31
CA LYS A 24 -27.63 17.94 10.35
C LYS A 24 -26.83 19.08 9.71
N LYS A 25 -26.85 20.25 10.34
CA LYS A 25 -26.09 21.44 9.92
C LYS A 25 -24.85 21.62 10.78
N GLU A 26 -23.89 22.38 10.27
CA GLU A 26 -22.72 22.82 11.05
C GLU A 26 -23.20 23.53 12.32
N GLY A 27 -22.72 23.07 13.47
CA GLY A 27 -23.12 23.55 14.80
C GLY A 27 -24.23 22.73 15.48
N ASP A 28 -24.85 21.76 14.80
CA ASP A 28 -25.90 20.93 15.42
C ASP A 28 -25.31 19.83 16.32
N PRO A 29 -25.94 19.54 17.47
CA PRO A 29 -25.58 18.40 18.29
C PRO A 29 -25.96 17.08 17.58
N VAL A 30 -25.04 16.12 17.64
CA VAL A 30 -25.12 14.78 17.07
C VAL A 30 -24.86 13.76 18.18
N THR A 31 -25.74 12.77 18.30
CA THR A 31 -25.57 11.65 19.22
C THR A 31 -25.08 10.39 18.50
N GLN A 32 -24.27 9.56 19.18
CA GLN A 32 -23.80 8.30 18.61
C GLN A 32 -25.00 7.40 18.25
N GLY A 33 -25.05 6.92 17.01
CA GLY A 33 -26.17 6.15 16.45
C GLY A 33 -27.29 6.99 15.82
N GLU A 34 -27.14 8.32 15.76
CA GLU A 34 -28.09 9.20 15.07
C GLU A 34 -27.75 9.35 13.59
N ILE A 35 -28.75 9.37 12.72
CA ILE A 35 -28.54 9.51 11.28
C ILE A 35 -28.13 10.95 10.96
N ILE A 36 -26.95 11.11 10.35
CA ILE A 36 -26.35 12.42 10.03
C ILE A 36 -26.57 12.83 8.58
N LEU A 37 -26.57 11.88 7.64
CA LEU A 37 -26.73 12.13 6.21
C LEU A 37 -27.17 10.87 5.46
N GLU A 38 -27.75 11.07 4.29
CA GLU A 38 -28.15 10.01 3.36
C GLU A 38 -27.17 9.95 2.19
N ILE A 39 -26.62 8.76 1.93
CA ILE A 39 -25.77 8.49 0.77
C ILE A 39 -26.50 7.65 -0.28
N MET A 40 -26.27 7.96 -1.55
CA MET A 40 -26.71 7.16 -2.69
C MET A 40 -25.49 6.54 -3.36
N THR A 41 -25.56 5.22 -3.52
CA THR A 41 -24.58 4.45 -4.29
C THR A 41 -25.26 3.99 -5.59
N ASP A 42 -24.47 3.49 -6.55
CA ASP A 42 -24.94 2.95 -7.84
C ASP A 42 -26.09 1.92 -7.70
N LYS A 43 -26.19 1.23 -6.55
CA LYS A 43 -27.16 0.15 -6.35
C LYS A 43 -28.20 0.39 -5.26
N THR A 44 -27.96 1.25 -4.27
CA THR A 44 -28.86 1.43 -3.11
C THR A 44 -28.56 2.75 -2.39
N SER A 45 -29.59 3.39 -1.81
CA SER A 45 -29.45 4.48 -0.85
C SER A 45 -29.32 3.94 0.57
N MET A 46 -28.43 4.52 1.37
CA MET A 46 -28.14 4.10 2.74
C MET A 46 -28.02 5.33 3.65
N GLU A 47 -28.42 5.15 4.89
CA GLU A 47 -28.35 6.18 5.93
C GLU A 47 -27.05 6.00 6.71
N LEU A 48 -26.28 7.09 6.87
CA LEU A 48 -25.05 7.08 7.65
C LEU A 48 -25.36 7.50 9.09
N GLU A 49 -25.05 6.61 10.03
CA GLU A 49 -25.15 6.86 11.47
C GLU A 49 -23.86 7.47 12.02
N ALA A 50 -23.98 8.37 13.00
CA ALA A 50 -22.83 8.97 13.66
C ALA A 50 -22.10 7.98 14.56
N GLU A 51 -20.79 7.84 14.37
CA GLU A 51 -19.94 6.97 15.19
C GLU A 51 -19.51 7.64 16.51
N ALA A 52 -19.67 8.97 16.64
CA ALA A 52 -19.29 9.75 17.81
C ALA A 52 -20.40 10.71 18.25
N THR A 53 -20.49 10.94 19.57
CA THR A 53 -21.35 11.97 20.17
C THR A 53 -20.59 13.29 20.25
N GLY A 54 -21.16 14.37 19.73
CA GLY A 54 -20.55 15.70 19.72
C GLY A 54 -21.38 16.73 18.97
N VAL A 55 -20.74 17.77 18.45
CA VAL A 55 -21.30 18.81 17.59
C VAL A 55 -20.68 18.68 16.20
N LEU A 56 -21.48 18.81 15.15
CA LEU A 56 -20.96 18.83 13.78
C LEU A 56 -20.15 20.11 13.54
N LEU A 57 -18.82 20.04 13.58
CA LEU A 57 -17.95 21.22 13.55
C LEU A 57 -17.88 21.85 12.16
N LYS A 58 -17.71 21.02 11.12
CA LYS A 58 -17.53 21.49 9.74
C LYS A 58 -17.89 20.41 8.73
N ILE A 59 -18.59 20.80 7.67
CA ILE A 59 -18.91 19.96 6.52
C ILE A 59 -17.93 20.32 5.40
N LEU A 60 -17.17 19.34 4.90
CA LEU A 60 -16.23 19.54 3.79
C LEU A 60 -16.88 19.30 2.42
N ARG A 61 -17.91 18.45 2.37
CA ARG A 61 -18.61 18.03 1.15
C ARG A 61 -20.11 18.26 1.28
N HIS A 62 -20.70 18.97 0.31
CA HIS A 62 -22.08 19.43 0.38
C HIS A 62 -23.07 18.45 -0.25
N ASP A 63 -24.37 18.72 -0.09
CA ASP A 63 -25.44 17.96 -0.73
C ASP A 63 -25.23 17.90 -2.26
N GLY A 64 -25.25 16.69 -2.82
CA GLY A 64 -25.06 16.42 -4.24
C GLY A 64 -23.63 16.05 -4.64
N ASP A 65 -22.64 16.21 -3.75
CA ASP A 65 -21.24 15.88 -4.04
C ASP A 65 -21.02 14.37 -4.14
N THR A 66 -20.28 13.95 -5.17
CA THR A 66 -19.78 12.57 -5.31
C THR A 66 -18.40 12.48 -4.71
N VAL A 67 -18.25 11.61 -3.72
CA VAL A 67 -17.05 11.50 -2.89
C VAL A 67 -16.49 10.07 -2.97
N PRO A 68 -15.18 9.89 -3.24
CA PRO A 68 -14.49 8.62 -3.13
C PRO A 68 -14.66 7.95 -1.76
N VAL A 69 -14.66 6.61 -1.75
CA VAL A 69 -14.64 5.85 -0.49
C VAL A 69 -13.37 6.19 0.31
N THR A 70 -13.47 6.24 1.64
CA THR A 70 -12.40 6.64 2.60
C THR A 70 -12.06 8.14 2.67
N GLU A 71 -12.69 9.00 1.87
CA GLU A 71 -12.48 10.44 2.00
C GLU A 71 -13.27 11.04 3.18
N VAL A 72 -12.68 12.06 3.82
CA VAL A 72 -13.28 12.79 4.94
C VAL A 72 -14.34 13.77 4.43
N ILE A 73 -15.58 13.59 4.89
CA ILE A 73 -16.75 14.42 4.50
C ILE A 73 -17.08 15.50 5.54
N GLY A 74 -16.60 15.36 6.78
CA GLY A 74 -16.79 16.36 7.84
C GLY A 74 -16.16 15.96 9.17
N TYR A 75 -16.33 16.81 10.19
CA TYR A 75 -15.80 16.57 11.54
C TYR A 75 -16.87 16.73 12.62
N ILE A 76 -16.88 15.83 13.61
CA ILE A 76 -17.69 15.90 14.84
C ILE A 76 -16.74 16.17 16.01
N GLY A 77 -17.02 17.14 16.89
CA GLY A 77 -16.15 17.42 18.04
C GLY A 77 -16.89 18.04 19.22
N GLN A 78 -16.18 18.51 20.24
CA GLN A 78 -16.81 19.17 21.40
C GLN A 78 -17.05 20.66 21.13
N GLU A 79 -18.09 21.22 21.73
CA GLU A 79 -18.49 22.62 21.57
C GLU A 79 -17.36 23.56 22.05
N GLY A 80 -16.76 24.32 21.12
CA GLY A 80 -15.69 25.28 21.40
C GLY A 80 -14.25 24.76 21.26
N GLU A 81 -14.02 23.57 20.68
CA GLU A 81 -12.67 23.08 20.37
C GLU A 81 -12.18 23.68 19.04
N GLU A 82 -11.18 24.58 19.08
CA GLU A 82 -10.49 25.06 17.89
C GLU A 82 -9.82 23.87 17.18
N ILE A 83 -10.26 23.62 15.94
CA ILE A 83 -9.58 22.75 14.98
C ILE A 83 -8.17 23.30 14.73
N VAL A 84 -7.18 22.77 15.47
CA VAL A 84 -5.81 22.74 14.97
C VAL A 84 -5.86 21.80 13.76
N PRO A 85 -5.64 22.29 12.53
CA PRO A 85 -5.54 21.40 11.39
C PRO A 85 -4.31 20.53 11.64
N GLN A 86 -4.50 19.28 12.04
CA GLN A 86 -3.53 18.28 11.63
C GLN A 86 -3.79 18.09 10.15
N ALA A 87 -3.07 18.91 9.36
CA ALA A 87 -2.83 18.62 7.97
C ALA A 87 -2.24 17.20 7.93
N TYR A 88 -3.08 16.22 7.64
CA TYR A 88 -2.69 15.25 6.64
C TYR A 88 -2.43 16.10 5.41
N GLU A 89 -1.14 16.19 5.08
CA GLU A 89 -0.73 16.62 3.76
C GLU A 89 -1.55 15.79 2.77
N GLU A 90 -2.53 16.45 2.13
CA GLU A 90 -2.80 16.13 0.74
C GLU A 90 -1.43 16.16 0.05
N GLU A 91 -0.89 14.99 -0.28
CA GLU A 91 0.06 14.88 -1.38
C GLU A 91 -0.71 15.28 -2.65
N LYS A 92 -0.92 16.58 -2.84
CA LYS A 92 -1.06 17.11 -4.19
C LYS A 92 0.21 16.74 -4.95
N PRO A 93 0.08 16.29 -6.21
CA PRO A 93 1.19 15.81 -6.99
C PRO A 93 2.29 16.88 -7.03
N VAL A 94 3.45 16.51 -6.47
CA VAL A 94 4.66 17.33 -6.52
C VAL A 94 5.19 17.30 -7.95
N GLU A 95 5.06 18.42 -8.63
CA GLU A 95 5.84 18.81 -9.80
C GLU A 95 6.80 19.90 -9.30
N GLU A 96 8.13 19.90 -9.44
CA GLU A 96 9.15 18.93 -9.80
C GLU A 96 10.45 19.59 -9.29
N GLU A 97 11.29 18.90 -8.52
CA GLU A 97 12.72 19.20 -8.55
C GLU A 97 13.46 17.87 -8.65
N ALA A 98 13.89 17.60 -9.88
CA ALA A 98 14.55 16.39 -10.30
C ALA A 98 15.83 16.17 -9.48
N ALA A 99 15.73 15.32 -8.47
CA ALA A 99 16.82 14.43 -8.15
C ALA A 99 17.08 13.60 -9.42
N ASP A 100 18.28 13.73 -9.98
CA ASP A 100 18.82 12.92 -11.07
C ASP A 100 18.81 11.42 -10.68
N LYS A 101 17.63 10.83 -10.77
CA LYS A 101 17.47 9.51 -11.33
C LYS A 101 17.04 9.82 -12.74
N SER A 102 17.96 9.68 -13.68
CA SER A 102 17.63 9.49 -15.08
C SER A 102 16.63 8.33 -15.20
N MET A 103 15.34 8.63 -15.00
CA MET A 103 14.31 8.08 -15.85
C MET A 103 14.67 8.60 -17.23
N THR A 104 15.56 7.87 -17.90
CA THR A 104 15.67 7.91 -19.35
C THR A 104 14.23 7.80 -19.81
N ARG A 105 13.66 8.89 -20.35
CA ARG A 105 12.43 8.81 -21.11
C ARG A 105 12.75 7.84 -22.23
N LEU A 106 12.35 6.60 -22.04
CA LEU A 106 12.52 5.56 -23.02
C LEU A 106 11.67 5.99 -24.21
N GLU A 107 12.34 6.34 -25.30
CA GLU A 107 11.72 6.63 -26.59
C GLU A 107 11.01 5.39 -27.17
N ASP A 108 11.21 4.23 -26.54
CA ASP A 108 10.53 2.97 -26.81
C ASP A 108 9.19 2.87 -26.09
N SER A 109 8.12 2.66 -26.87
CA SER A 109 6.83 2.26 -26.33
C SER A 109 6.89 0.86 -25.73
N TYR A 110 6.51 0.74 -24.46
CA TYR A 110 6.26 -0.54 -23.80
C TYR A 110 4.77 -0.87 -23.87
N ASN A 111 4.46 -2.12 -24.19
CA ASN A 111 3.07 -2.60 -24.20
C ASN A 111 2.74 -3.46 -22.97
N VAL A 112 3.73 -3.83 -22.18
CA VAL A 112 3.56 -4.55 -20.91
C VAL A 112 4.50 -3.98 -19.86
N ILE A 113 3.97 -3.71 -18.67
CA ILE A 113 4.75 -3.31 -17.50
C ILE A 113 4.60 -4.40 -16.44
N VAL A 114 5.73 -4.87 -15.91
CA VAL A 114 5.78 -5.81 -14.81
C VAL A 114 6.32 -5.10 -13.57
N ILE A 115 5.51 -5.08 -12.51
CA ILE A 115 5.88 -4.47 -11.24
C ILE A 115 6.50 -5.55 -10.34
N GLY A 116 7.77 -5.36 -10.00
CA GLY A 116 8.58 -6.30 -9.24
C GLY A 116 9.45 -7.18 -10.13
N GLY A 117 10.73 -7.29 -9.79
CA GLY A 117 11.75 -8.09 -10.47
C GLY A 117 12.02 -9.42 -9.76
N GLY A 118 11.13 -9.83 -8.85
CA GLY A 118 11.21 -11.10 -8.15
C GLY A 118 11.00 -12.33 -9.06
N PRO A 119 11.06 -13.55 -8.51
CA PRO A 119 10.91 -14.81 -9.26
C PRO A 119 9.66 -14.89 -10.12
N ALA A 120 8.54 -14.34 -9.65
CA ALA A 120 7.34 -14.25 -10.47
C ALA A 120 7.44 -13.17 -11.55
N GLY A 121 7.98 -12.00 -11.19
CA GLY A 121 8.03 -10.82 -12.05
C GLY A 121 8.97 -10.98 -13.24
N TYR A 122 10.22 -11.38 -13.02
CA TYR A 122 11.14 -11.58 -14.15
C TYR A 122 10.67 -12.72 -15.06
N VAL A 123 10.05 -13.78 -14.51
CA VAL A 123 9.51 -14.89 -15.32
C VAL A 123 8.36 -14.40 -16.18
N ALA A 124 7.42 -13.63 -15.61
CA ALA A 124 6.34 -13.02 -16.35
C ALA A 124 6.86 -12.10 -17.46
N ALA A 125 7.88 -11.29 -17.16
CA ALA A 125 8.49 -10.39 -18.12
C ALA A 125 9.20 -11.12 -19.26
N ILE A 126 9.98 -12.18 -18.95
CA ILE A 126 10.61 -13.03 -19.96
C ILE A 126 9.54 -13.69 -20.83
N ARG A 127 8.47 -14.20 -20.23
CA ARG A 127 7.42 -14.87 -20.98
C ARG A 127 6.67 -13.91 -21.90
N ALA A 128 6.36 -12.70 -21.43
CA ALA A 128 5.77 -11.65 -22.25
C ALA A 128 6.71 -11.23 -23.39
N ALA A 129 8.00 -11.07 -23.12
CA ALA A 129 9.00 -10.75 -24.15
C ALA A 129 9.12 -11.85 -25.22
N GLN A 130 9.09 -13.13 -24.80
CA GLN A 130 9.06 -14.28 -25.73
C GLN A 130 7.82 -14.30 -26.64
N GLN A 131 6.72 -13.66 -26.22
CA GLN A 131 5.50 -13.49 -27.02
C GLN A 131 5.54 -12.23 -27.89
N GLY A 132 6.67 -11.51 -27.93
CA GLY A 132 6.85 -10.31 -28.75
C GLY A 132 6.44 -9.00 -28.06
N ALA A 133 6.13 -9.04 -26.77
CA ALA A 133 5.89 -7.82 -26.00
C ALA A 133 7.20 -7.03 -25.80
N LYS A 134 7.13 -5.69 -25.87
CA LYS A 134 8.16 -4.80 -25.35
C LYS A 134 7.84 -4.57 -23.87
N VAL A 135 8.61 -5.21 -22.99
CA VAL A 135 8.33 -5.28 -21.56
C VAL A 135 9.26 -4.38 -20.75
N ALA A 136 8.69 -3.58 -19.85
CA ALA A 136 9.44 -2.88 -18.82
C ALA A 136 9.24 -3.59 -17.47
N ILE A 137 10.32 -3.75 -16.70
CA ILE A 137 10.25 -4.20 -15.30
C ILE A 137 10.53 -3.00 -14.41
N VAL A 138 9.66 -2.76 -13.43
CA VAL A 138 9.80 -1.67 -12.47
C VAL A 138 10.04 -2.25 -11.09
N GLU A 139 11.10 -1.82 -10.42
CA GLU A 139 11.42 -2.21 -9.05
C GLU A 139 11.63 -0.99 -8.14
N LYS A 140 11.41 -1.19 -6.84
CA LYS A 140 11.59 -0.14 -5.84
C LYS A 140 13.06 0.20 -5.61
N LYS A 141 13.93 -0.81 -5.65
CA LYS A 141 15.37 -0.68 -5.39
C LYS A 141 16.15 -1.55 -6.38
N GLU A 142 16.73 -2.64 -5.90
CA GLU A 142 17.51 -3.58 -6.70
C GLU A 142 16.59 -4.62 -7.34
N PHE A 143 17.00 -5.05 -8.54
CA PHE A 143 16.36 -6.16 -9.23
C PHE A 143 16.42 -7.45 -8.39
N GLY A 144 15.42 -8.33 -8.52
CA GLY A 144 15.35 -9.60 -7.79
C GLY A 144 14.33 -9.66 -6.66
N GLY A 145 13.81 -8.50 -6.22
CA GLY A 145 12.78 -8.40 -5.18
C GLY A 145 13.18 -9.06 -3.86
N THR A 146 12.19 -9.35 -3.00
CA THR A 146 12.46 -9.92 -1.67
C THR A 146 13.08 -11.31 -1.75
N CYS A 147 12.59 -12.20 -2.62
CA CYS A 147 13.02 -13.59 -2.64
C CYS A 147 14.52 -13.75 -2.95
N LEU A 148 15.04 -12.99 -3.92
CA LEU A 148 16.44 -13.06 -4.34
C LEU A 148 17.36 -12.34 -3.35
N ASN A 149 16.92 -11.18 -2.85
CA ASN A 149 17.81 -10.28 -2.12
C ASN A 149 17.79 -10.51 -0.60
N LEU A 150 16.65 -10.93 -0.03
CA LEU A 150 16.47 -11.03 1.44
C LEU A 150 15.76 -12.30 1.92
N GLY A 151 15.12 -13.04 1.01
CA GLY A 151 14.17 -14.09 1.36
C GLY A 151 14.77 -15.49 1.30
N CYS A 152 14.04 -16.40 0.66
CA CYS A 152 14.37 -17.81 0.65
C CYS A 152 15.67 -18.14 -0.09
N ILE A 153 16.06 -17.40 -1.13
CA ILE A 153 17.26 -17.70 -1.91
C ILE A 153 18.54 -17.52 -1.08
N PRO A 154 18.81 -16.35 -0.46
CA PRO A 154 20.02 -16.19 0.36
C PRO A 154 19.98 -17.11 1.58
N THR A 155 18.81 -17.28 2.21
CA THR A 155 18.65 -18.21 3.33
C THR A 155 19.05 -19.65 2.94
N LYS A 156 18.62 -20.14 1.78
CA LYS A 156 18.94 -21.49 1.31
C LYS A 156 20.40 -21.63 0.89
N ALA A 157 21.00 -20.58 0.31
CA ALA A 157 22.43 -20.55 0.04
C ALA A 157 23.23 -20.70 1.34
N TYR A 158 22.86 -19.97 2.39
CA TYR A 158 23.50 -20.06 3.70
C TYR A 158 23.29 -21.39 4.40
N LEU A 159 22.08 -21.93 4.36
CA LEU A 159 21.80 -23.28 4.88
C LEU A 159 22.67 -24.32 4.18
N LYS A 160 22.86 -24.21 2.86
CA LYS A 160 23.70 -25.16 2.13
C LYS A 160 25.16 -25.09 2.58
N SER A 161 25.69 -23.89 2.82
CA SER A 161 27.03 -23.73 3.38
C SER A 161 27.15 -24.38 4.77
N GLY A 162 26.11 -24.27 5.60
CA GLY A 162 26.01 -24.98 6.88
C GLY A 162 26.04 -26.51 6.72
N GLU A 163 25.24 -27.06 5.81
CA GLU A 163 25.23 -28.50 5.50
C GLU A 163 26.60 -29.02 5.03
N ILE A 164 27.36 -28.19 4.30
CA ILE A 164 28.71 -28.54 3.84
C ILE A 164 29.66 -28.64 5.04
N ILE A 165 29.62 -27.68 5.96
CA ILE A 165 30.45 -27.68 7.18
C ILE A 165 30.12 -28.89 8.05
N GLU A 166 28.83 -29.12 8.32
CA GLU A 166 28.37 -30.28 9.08
C GLU A 166 28.80 -31.60 8.40
N GLY A 167 28.68 -31.65 7.06
CA GLY A 167 29.16 -32.77 6.26
C GLY A 167 30.67 -33.03 6.42
N MET A 168 31.49 -31.97 6.51
CA MET A 168 32.93 -32.09 6.75
C MET A 168 33.23 -32.63 8.15
N GLU A 169 32.50 -32.20 9.17
CA GLU A 169 32.65 -32.72 10.54
C GLU A 169 32.31 -34.22 10.62
N MET A 170 31.23 -34.63 9.95
CA MET A 170 30.81 -36.03 9.89
C MET A 170 31.67 -36.90 8.98
N ALA A 171 32.49 -36.30 8.10
CA ALA A 171 33.23 -37.02 7.06
C ALA A 171 34.23 -38.04 7.64
N ALA A 172 34.80 -37.77 8.81
CA ALA A 172 35.71 -38.67 9.50
C ALA A 172 35.07 -40.05 9.80
N SER A 173 33.78 -40.07 10.17
CA SER A 173 33.03 -41.31 10.40
C SER A 173 32.84 -42.16 9.13
N ARG A 174 33.02 -41.55 7.96
CA ARG A 174 32.94 -42.19 6.64
C ARG A 174 34.31 -42.48 6.03
N GLY A 175 35.39 -42.35 6.82
CA GLY A 175 36.76 -42.62 6.38
C GLY A 175 37.40 -41.50 5.57
N ILE A 176 36.79 -40.31 5.51
CA ILE A 176 37.37 -39.13 4.86
C ILE A 176 38.11 -38.32 5.94
N ILE A 177 39.43 -38.32 5.89
CA ILE A 177 40.30 -37.65 6.87
C ILE A 177 40.90 -36.41 6.20
N PHE A 178 40.63 -35.25 6.77
CA PHE A 178 41.22 -33.99 6.31
C PHE A 178 42.56 -33.73 7.03
N GLU A 179 43.58 -33.31 6.29
CA GLU A 179 44.88 -32.92 6.89
C GLU A 179 44.80 -31.62 7.68
N SER A 180 43.89 -30.70 7.31
CA SER A 180 43.59 -29.48 8.06
C SER A 180 42.19 -28.97 7.70
N VAL A 181 41.41 -28.56 8.69
CA VAL A 181 40.08 -27.96 8.51
C VAL A 181 40.16 -26.49 8.90
N LYS A 182 40.70 -25.65 8.02
CA LYS A 182 40.62 -24.19 8.12
C LYS A 182 39.73 -23.68 7.00
N TYR A 183 38.61 -23.08 7.36
CA TYR A 183 37.72 -22.42 6.40
C TYR A 183 37.41 -20.99 6.86
N LYS A 184 37.26 -20.11 5.88
CA LYS A 184 36.71 -18.76 6.06
C LYS A 184 35.38 -18.75 5.34
N ILE A 185 34.33 -18.31 6.02
CA ILE A 185 33.06 -18.06 5.38
C ILE A 185 33.10 -16.63 4.86
N ASP A 186 33.04 -16.49 3.54
CA ASP A 186 32.91 -15.20 2.87
C ASP A 186 31.45 -15.03 2.47
N MET A 187 30.69 -14.29 3.28
CA MET A 187 29.28 -14.00 3.02
C MET A 187 29.14 -12.53 2.55
N PRO A 188 28.42 -12.28 1.45
CA PRO A 188 28.08 -10.93 0.99
C PRO A 188 27.01 -10.25 1.86
#